data_AF-A0A445BT85-F1
#
_entry.id   AF-A0A445BT85-F1
#
_cell.length_a   1.000
_cell.length_b   1.000
_cell.length_c   1.000
_cell.angle_alpha   90.00
_cell.angle_beta   90.00
_cell.angle_gamma   90.00
#
_symmetry.space_group_name_H-M   'P 1'
#
loop_
_entity.id
_entity.type
_entity.pdbx_description
1 polymer ?
#
loop_
_entity_poly.entity_id
_entity_poly.type
_entity_poly.pdbx_seq_one_letter_code
_entity_poly.pdbx_strand_id
1 'polypeptide(L)' 'MQEGSLNLMLFYVSILTSPTTGVATTNFGMLGDVIIAEPDAYIVFAGKRVIEQTLNTKISEGSQATKFI' A
#
# COMPACT_ATOMS: atom_id res chain seq x y z
N MET A 1 -19.21 10.92 -25.78
CA MET A 1 -19.78 11.67 -24.64
C MET A 1 -19.47 10.85 -23.41
N GLN A 2 -18.78 11.44 -22.43
CA GLN A 2 -18.26 10.74 -21.25
C GLN A 2 -19.44 10.13 -20.47
N GLU A 3 -19.39 8.82 -20.18
CA GLU A 3 -20.30 8.20 -19.23
C GLU A 3 -20.15 8.92 -17.89
N GLY A 4 -21.25 9.51 -17.42
CA GLY A 4 -21.29 10.22 -16.14
C GLY A 4 -20.94 9.25 -15.02
N SER A 5 -19.73 9.38 -14.50
CA SER A 5 -19.32 8.75 -13.25
C SER A 5 -20.23 9.26 -12.14
N LEU A 6 -21.19 8.44 -11.73
CA LEU A 6 -21.96 8.67 -10.50
C LEU A 6 -20.99 8.51 -9.33
N ASN A 7 -20.41 9.62 -8.89
CA ASN A 7 -19.58 9.66 -7.70
C ASN A 7 -20.52 9.59 -6.48
N LEU A 8 -20.91 8.37 -6.09
CA LEU A 8 -21.93 8.10 -5.06
C LEU A 8 -21.49 8.49 -3.63
N MET A 9 -20.35 9.16 -3.44
CA MET A 9 -19.76 9.52 -2.13
C MET A 9 -19.95 8.40 -1.09
N LEU A 10 -19.53 7.19 -1.47
CA LEU A 10 -19.57 6.05 -0.57
C LEU A 10 -18.28 6.00 0.23
N PHE A 11 -18.41 5.79 1.53
CA PHE A 11 -17.28 5.62 2.42
C PHE A 11 -16.59 4.29 2.13
N TYR A 12 -15.29 4.35 1.82
CA TYR A 12 -14.46 3.21 1.46
C TYR A 12 -13.37 2.98 2.52
N VAL A 13 -13.43 1.83 3.19
CA VAL A 13 -12.40 1.41 4.14
C VAL A 13 -11.56 0.31 3.50
N SER A 14 -10.25 0.53 3.45
CA SER A 14 -9.27 -0.44 3.01
C SER A 14 -8.65 -1.14 4.20
N ILE A 15 -8.66 -2.48 4.20
CA ILE A 15 -7.99 -3.30 5.23
C ILE A 15 -6.83 -4.01 4.54
N LEU A 16 -5.61 -3.65 4.93
CA LEU A 16 -4.37 -4.15 4.36
C LEU A 16 -3.74 -5.19 5.29
N THR A 17 -3.61 -6.41 4.79
CA THR A 17 -2.97 -7.52 5.50
C THR A 17 -1.59 -7.81 4.92
N SER A 18 -0.72 -8.42 5.71
CA SER A 18 0.64 -8.74 5.26
C SER A 18 0.66 -9.99 4.37
N PRO A 19 1.35 -9.99 3.22
CA PRO A 19 1.99 -8.86 2.54
C PRO A 19 1.03 -8.20 1.52
N THR A 20 0.99 -6.87 1.47
CA THR A 20 0.34 -6.12 0.38
C THR A 20 1.43 -5.45 -0.45
N THR A 21 1.67 -5.94 -1.67
CA THR A 21 2.74 -5.40 -2.52
C THR A 21 2.31 -5.06 -3.94
N GLY A 22 3.05 -4.18 -4.60
CA GLY A 22 2.81 -3.82 -5.99
C GLY A 22 1.48 -3.09 -6.20
N VAL A 23 0.81 -3.39 -7.32
CA VAL A 23 -0.41 -2.70 -7.79
C VAL A 23 -1.62 -2.84 -6.87
N ALA A 24 -1.69 -3.90 -6.05
CA ALA A 24 -2.74 -4.05 -5.05
C ALA A 24 -2.67 -2.95 -3.98
N THR A 25 -1.46 -2.51 -3.62
CA THR A 25 -1.22 -1.39 -2.70
C THR A 25 -1.66 -0.06 -3.32
N THR A 26 -1.19 0.22 -4.54
CA THR A 26 -1.29 1.55 -5.15
C THR A 26 -2.67 1.89 -5.71
N ASN A 27 -3.50 0.87 -5.97
CA ASN A 27 -4.85 1.06 -6.51
C ASN A 27 -5.87 0.96 -5.38
N PHE A 28 -6.46 -0.21 -5.17
CA PHE A 28 -7.54 -0.36 -4.19
C PHE A 28 -7.07 -0.14 -2.75
N GLY A 29 -5.85 -0.57 -2.42
CA GLY A 29 -5.35 -0.51 -1.06
C GLY A 29 -5.19 0.91 -0.48
N MET A 30 -4.78 1.87 -1.31
CA MET A 30 -4.45 3.24 -0.91
C MET A 30 -5.50 4.29 -1.28
N LEU A 31 -6.56 3.90 -1.98
CA LEU A 31 -7.67 4.79 -2.36
C LEU A 31 -8.80 4.86 -1.31
N GLY A 32 -8.66 4.18 -0.17
CA GLY A 32 -9.60 4.23 0.95
C GLY A 32 -9.64 5.58 1.63
N ASP A 33 -10.83 6.04 2.03
CA ASP A 33 -11.01 7.17 2.94
C ASP A 33 -10.34 6.88 4.30
N VAL A 34 -10.36 5.61 4.72
CA VAL A 34 -9.63 5.09 5.87
C VAL A 34 -8.88 3.83 5.45
N ILE A 35 -7.61 3.75 5.83
CA ILE A 35 -6.75 2.59 5.61
C ILE A 35 -6.37 2.02 6.97
N ILE A 36 -6.69 0.75 7.20
CA ILE A 36 -6.35 -0.01 8.40
C ILE A 36 -5.36 -1.09 7.98
N ALA A 37 -4.26 -1.22 8.70
CA ALA A 37 -3.28 -2.26 8.46
C ALA A 37 -3.02 -3.08 9.73
N GLU A 38 -2.73 -4.36 9.57
CA GLU A 38 -2.25 -5.18 10.69
C GLU A 38 -0.91 -4.63 11.21
N PRO A 39 -0.62 -4.77 12.51
CA PRO A 39 0.70 -4.45 13.06
C PRO A 39 1.80 -5.19 12.30
N ASP A 40 2.93 -4.51 12.06
CA ASP A 40 4.08 -5.05 11.33
C ASP A 40 3.76 -5.52 9.89
N ALA A 41 2.62 -5.13 9.32
CA ALA A 41 2.27 -5.51 7.95
C ALA A 41 3.30 -4.99 6.94
N TYR A 42 3.66 -5.86 5.99
CA TYR A 42 4.58 -5.53 4.91
C TYR A 42 3.81 -4.96 3.72
N ILE A 43 3.70 -3.63 3.67
CA ILE A 43 2.89 -2.90 2.68
C ILE A 43 3.81 -2.02 1.83
N VAL A 44 4.13 -2.43 0.60
CA VAL A 44 5.13 -1.74 -0.24
C VAL A 44 4.82 -1.76 -1.72
N PHE A 45 5.12 -0.68 -2.44
CA PHE A 45 5.02 -0.69 -3.90
C PHE A 45 6.07 -1.62 -4.54
N ALA A 46 7.31 -1.53 -4.09
CA ALA A 46 8.43 -2.35 -4.54
C ALA A 46 9.06 -3.08 -3.35
N GLY A 47 9.26 -4.40 -3.49
CA GLY A 47 9.90 -5.20 -2.45
C GLY A 47 11.36 -4.80 -2.24
N LYS A 48 11.88 -5.06 -1.04
CA LYS A 48 13.26 -4.74 -0.62
C LYS A 48 14.30 -5.09 -1.68
N ARG A 49 14.21 -6.30 -2.25
CA ARG A 49 15.11 -6.80 -3.30
C ARG A 49 15.18 -5.89 -4.52
N VAL A 50 14.03 -5.39 -4.99
CA VAL A 50 13.98 -4.50 -6.16
C VAL A 50 14.68 -3.18 -5.84
N ILE A 51 14.42 -2.61 -4.65
CA ILE A 51 15.02 -1.33 -4.24
C ILE A 51 16.53 -1.46 -4.04
N GLU A 52 17.01 -2.53 -3.41
CA GLU A 52 18.44 -2.79 -3.23
C GLU A 52 19.17 -2.97 -4.56
N GLN A 53 18.55 -3.64 -5.54
CA GLN A 53 19.10 -3.79 -6.88
C GLN A 53 19.15 -2.47 -7.65
N THR A 54 18.17 -1.58 -7.46
CA THR A 54 18.13 -0.27 -8.15
C THR A 54 19.07 0.74 -7.51
N LEU A 55 19.16 0.78 -6.17
CA LEU A 55 19.96 1.76 -5.43
C LEU A 55 21.39 1.28 -5.12
N ASN A 56 21.69 0.01 -5.39
CA ASN A 56 22.97 -0.65 -5.09
C ASN A 56 23.44 -0.44 -3.64
N THR A 57 22.48 -0.39 -2.71
CA THR A 57 22.71 -0.19 -1.27
C THR A 57 21.84 -1.15 -0.48
N LYS A 58 22.29 -1.51 0.73
CA LYS A 58 21.50 -2.37 1.63
C LYS A 58 20.48 -1.53 2.39
N ILE A 59 19.25 -2.02 2.47
CA ILE A 59 18.19 -1.37 3.25
C ILE A 59 18.12 -2.00 4.64
N SER A 60 17.96 -1.16 5.66
CA SER A 60 17.79 -1.61 7.05
C SER A 60 16.59 -2.56 7.18
N GLU A 61 16.76 -3.58 8.02
CA GLU A 61 15.67 -4.50 8.33
C GLU A 61 14.53 -3.75 9.04
N GLY A 62 13.28 -4.07 8.68
CA GLY A 62 12.10 -3.43 9.25
C GLY A 62 11.74 -2.05 8.66
N SER A 63 12.53 -1.47 7.74
CA SER A 63 12.23 -0.17 7.11
C SER A 63 10.89 -0.12 6.34
N GLN A 64 10.28 -1.27 6.08
CA GLN A 64 9.08 -1.45 5.28
C GLN A 64 7.93 -2.11 6.06
N ALA A 65 8.11 -2.27 7.38
CA ALA A 65 7.07 -2.76 8.28
C ALA A 65 6.22 -1.59 8.78
N THR A 66 4.91 -1.80 8.85
CA THR A 66 3.98 -0.82 9.40
C THR A 66 4.24 -0.65 10.90
N LYS A 67 4.28 0.61 11.37
CA LYS A 67 4.48 0.95 12.79
C LYS A 67 3.21 1.55 13.37
N PHE A 68 2.98 1.30 14.66
CA PHE A 68 1.90 1.94 15.41
C PHE A 68 2.00 3.47 15.35
N ILE A 69 0.86 4.15 15.15
CA ILE A 69 0.69 5.60 15.27
C ILE A 69 -0.10 5.93 16.53
#